data_AF-A0A9D8B6U3-F1
#
_entry.id   AF-A0A9D8B6U3-F1
#
_cell.length_a   1.000
_cell.length_b   1.000
_cell.length_c   1.000
_cell.angle_alpha   90.00
_cell.angle_beta   90.00
_cell.angle_gamma   90.00
#
_symmetry.space_group_name_H-M   'P 1'
#
loop_
_entity.id
_entity.type
_entity.pdbx_description
1 polymer ?
#
loop_
_entity_poly.entity_id
_entity_poly.type
_entity_poly.pdbx_seq_one_letter_code
_entity_poly.pdbx_strand_id
1 'polypeptide(L)'
;MSKHRKPQRKNSQAMVARLEQQLRASGKLPEGTQFVRREDGAAKISATFLRFIEPYQYAARNRQQFETLIGLGVAAWNISLFEGAKRQEMLVEVSKTMFSETGQPAPSDLLALLDEFIRRKERLFAHDRRLILSYQLDVTRDQYHLSMISTEGDETQDP
;
A
#
# COMPACT_ATOMS: atom_id res chain seq x y z
N MET A 1 11.35 -16.94 32.98
CA MET A 1 9.95 -16.46 32.98
C MET A 1 9.52 -16.23 31.54
N SER A 2 8.71 -17.14 30.98
CA SER A 2 8.39 -17.17 29.54
C SER A 2 7.02 -16.55 29.28
N LYS A 3 6.96 -15.39 28.61
CA LYS A 3 5.69 -14.83 28.13
C LYS A 3 5.48 -15.16 26.65
N HIS A 4 4.47 -15.98 26.40
CA HIS A 4 3.98 -16.40 25.10
C HIS A 4 3.39 -15.20 24.31
N ARG A 5 4.00 -14.85 23.18
CA ARG A 5 3.40 -14.03 22.10
C ARG A 5 3.66 -14.74 20.76
N LYS A 6 2.81 -15.69 20.37
CA LYS A 6 2.97 -16.47 19.11
C LYS A 6 1.74 -16.63 18.17
N PRO A 7 0.50 -16.17 18.44
CA PRO A 7 -0.60 -16.41 17.48
C PRO A 7 -0.59 -15.45 16.28
N GLN A 8 -0.20 -14.19 16.47
CA GLN A 8 -0.33 -13.16 15.42
C GLN A 8 0.63 -13.36 14.23
N ARG A 9 1.84 -13.87 14.48
CA ARG A 9 2.85 -14.12 13.44
C ARG A 9 2.41 -15.16 12.41
N LYS A 10 1.72 -16.22 12.84
CA LYS A 10 1.29 -17.31 11.93
C LYS A 10 0.21 -16.84 10.94
N ASN A 11 -0.76 -16.06 11.39
CA ASN A 11 -1.84 -15.57 10.52
C ASN A 11 -1.34 -14.57 9.48
N SER A 12 -0.47 -13.62 9.85
CA SER A 12 0.14 -12.69 8.89
C SER A 12 0.97 -13.42 7.84
N GLN A 13 1.69 -14.48 8.23
CA GLN A 13 2.49 -15.26 7.28
C GLN A 13 1.65 -16.03 6.27
N ALA A 14 0.52 -16.60 6.70
CA ALA A 14 -0.40 -17.30 5.81
C ALA A 14 -1.09 -16.33 4.83
N MET A 15 -1.43 -15.12 5.29
CA MET A 15 -2.04 -14.08 4.47
C MET A 15 -1.11 -13.56 3.38
N VAL A 16 0.15 -13.26 3.74
CA VAL A 16 1.17 -12.86 2.75
C VAL A 16 1.40 -13.98 1.73
N ALA A 17 1.48 -15.25 2.16
CA ALA A 17 1.65 -16.38 1.24
C ALA A 17 0.46 -16.51 0.27
N ARG A 18 -0.77 -16.27 0.74
CA ARG A 18 -1.97 -16.25 -0.13
C ARG A 18 -1.92 -15.12 -1.15
N LEU A 19 -1.48 -13.93 -0.72
CA LEU A 19 -1.35 -12.76 -1.58
C LEU A 19 -0.27 -12.98 -2.66
N GLU A 20 0.87 -13.59 -2.29
CA GLU A 20 1.92 -14.00 -3.23
C GLU A 20 1.39 -15.01 -4.25
N GLN A 21 0.62 -16.02 -3.80
CA GLN A 21 0.03 -17.02 -4.69
C GLN A 21 -0.96 -16.37 -5.68
N GLN A 22 -1.81 -15.45 -5.22
CA GLN A 22 -2.73 -14.72 -6.09
C GLN A 22 -2.01 -13.87 -7.14
N LEU A 23 -0.94 -13.19 -6.74
CA LEU A 23 -0.13 -12.41 -7.66
C LEU A 23 0.55 -13.28 -8.73
N ARG A 24 1.14 -14.42 -8.33
CA ARG A 24 1.73 -15.39 -9.28
C ARG A 24 0.69 -15.94 -10.24
N ALA A 25 -0.51 -16.27 -9.75
CA ALA A 25 -1.61 -16.77 -10.57
C ALA A 25 -2.18 -15.71 -11.54
N SER A 26 -2.04 -14.42 -11.22
CA SER A 26 -2.58 -13.33 -12.06
C SER A 26 -1.79 -13.07 -13.34
N GLY A 27 -0.54 -13.54 -13.44
CA GLY A 27 0.34 -13.27 -14.58
C GLY A 27 0.73 -11.80 -14.77
N LYS A 28 0.37 -10.90 -13.84
CA LYS A 28 0.61 -9.45 -13.94
C LYS A 28 1.99 -9.00 -13.43
N LEU A 29 2.86 -9.93 -13.05
CA LEU A 29 4.18 -9.63 -12.55
C LEU A 29 5.24 -9.85 -13.64
N PRO A 30 6.27 -8.98 -13.72
CA PRO A 30 7.43 -9.22 -14.56
C PRO A 30 8.05 -10.60 -14.27
N GLU A 31 8.45 -11.31 -15.32
CA GLU A 31 9.19 -12.57 -15.18
C GLU A 31 10.46 -12.35 -14.34
N GLY A 32 10.69 -13.23 -13.36
CA GLY A 32 11.83 -13.12 -12.45
C GLY A 32 11.60 -12.27 -11.18
N THR A 33 10.38 -11.79 -10.92
CA THR A 33 10.06 -11.08 -9.66
C THR A 33 10.33 -11.99 -8.45
N GLN A 34 11.36 -11.66 -7.65
CA GLN A 34 11.67 -12.35 -6.40
C GLN A 34 10.86 -11.74 -5.25
N PHE A 35 10.16 -12.58 -4.50
CA PHE A 35 9.47 -12.17 -3.28
C PHE A 35 10.39 -12.43 -2.09
N VAL A 36 11.01 -11.38 -1.55
CA VAL A 36 11.85 -11.50 -0.36
C VAL A 36 11.05 -11.19 0.90
N ARG A 37 10.90 -12.21 1.74
CA ARG A 37 10.37 -12.04 3.09
C ARG A 37 11.49 -11.54 3.98
N ARG A 38 11.49 -10.24 4.25
CA ARG A 38 12.40 -9.65 5.24
C ARG A 38 12.02 -10.05 6.66
N GLU A 39 12.91 -10.77 7.34
CA GLU A 39 12.81 -11.12 8.75
C GLU A 39 13.57 -10.13 9.66
N ASP A 40 14.32 -9.22 9.07
CA ASP A 40 15.46 -8.48 9.62
C ASP A 40 15.13 -7.02 9.96
N GLY A 41 14.13 -6.76 10.81
CA GLY A 41 13.98 -5.45 11.49
C GLY A 41 13.70 -4.20 10.62
N ALA A 42 13.89 -4.26 9.30
CA ALA A 42 13.55 -3.21 8.35
C ALA A 42 12.06 -2.88 8.48
N ALA A 43 11.72 -1.59 8.43
CA ALA A 43 10.36 -1.16 8.67
C ALA A 43 9.41 -1.80 7.65
N LYS A 44 8.53 -2.68 8.15
CA LYS A 44 7.50 -3.34 7.34
C LYS A 44 6.74 -2.28 6.56
N ILE A 45 6.64 -2.47 5.24
CA ILE A 45 5.94 -1.52 4.38
C ILE A 45 4.51 -1.26 4.87
N SER A 46 3.81 -2.27 5.40
CA SER A 46 2.47 -2.08 5.98
C SER A 46 2.46 -1.18 7.22
N ALA A 47 3.48 -1.25 8.08
CA ALA A 47 3.58 -0.36 9.24
C ALA A 47 3.94 1.08 8.82
N THR A 48 4.85 1.23 7.86
CA THR A 48 5.17 2.55 7.29
C THR A 48 3.95 3.16 6.59
N PHE A 49 3.24 2.37 5.79
CA PHE A 49 2.04 2.78 5.10
C PHE A 49 0.91 3.17 6.07
N LEU A 50 0.74 2.46 7.18
CA LEU A 50 -0.23 2.84 8.22
C LEU A 50 0.08 4.21 8.85
N ARG A 51 1.36 4.53 9.10
CA ARG A 51 1.78 5.88 9.55
C ARG A 51 1.57 6.95 8.48
N PHE A 52 1.71 6.55 7.22
CA PHE A 52 1.46 7.43 6.09
C PHE A 52 -0.01 7.87 6.04
N ILE A 53 -0.96 6.93 6.18
CA ILE A 53 -2.41 7.23 6.15
C ILE A 53 -3.01 7.62 7.50
N GLU A 54 -2.26 7.52 8.61
CA GLU A 54 -2.72 7.76 9.99
C GLU A 54 -3.60 9.01 10.15
N PRO A 55 -3.22 10.19 9.61
CA PRO A 55 -4.03 11.40 9.80
C PRO A 55 -5.41 11.33 9.16
N TYR A 56 -5.70 10.35 8.32
CA TYR A 56 -6.94 10.26 7.56
C TYR A 56 -7.81 9.08 8.00
N GLN A 57 -7.31 8.24 8.92
CA GLN A 57 -8.04 7.07 9.41
C GLN A 57 -9.34 7.44 10.10
N TYR A 58 -9.41 8.61 10.77
CA TYR A 58 -10.63 9.09 11.43
C TYR A 58 -11.79 9.37 10.46
N ALA A 59 -11.48 9.63 9.18
CA ALA A 59 -12.48 9.91 8.17
C ALA A 59 -13.19 8.62 7.69
N ALA A 60 -12.53 7.47 7.83
CA ALA A 60 -13.09 6.17 7.49
C ALA A 60 -13.95 5.64 8.64
N ARG A 61 -15.28 5.72 8.48
CA ARG A 61 -16.28 5.28 9.48
C ARG A 61 -16.68 3.82 9.35
N ASN A 62 -16.34 3.18 8.23
CA ASN A 62 -16.65 1.78 7.97
C ASN A 62 -15.56 1.13 7.10
N ARG A 63 -15.67 -0.19 6.95
CA ARG A 63 -14.73 -1.00 6.18
C ARG A 63 -14.55 -0.50 4.75
N GLN A 64 -15.63 -0.19 4.04
CA GLN A 64 -15.58 0.26 2.64
C GLN A 64 -14.80 1.57 2.50
N GLN A 65 -15.05 2.52 3.40
CA GLN A 65 -14.32 3.79 3.44
C GLN A 65 -12.84 3.58 3.80
N PHE A 66 -12.54 2.63 4.68
CA PHE A 66 -11.16 2.30 5.03
C PHE A 66 -10.41 1.61 3.88
N GLU A 67 -11.07 0.70 3.16
CA GLU A 67 -10.53 0.09 1.93
C GLU A 67 -10.29 1.14 0.84
N THR A 68 -11.22 2.09 0.68
CA THR A 68 -11.06 3.22 -0.26
C THR A 68 -9.88 4.10 0.13
N LEU A 69 -9.72 4.40 1.43
CA LEU A 69 -8.58 5.14 1.96
C LEU A 69 -7.25 4.42 1.68
N ILE A 70 -7.20 3.11 1.88
CA ILE A 70 -6.01 2.30 1.57
C ILE A 70 -5.73 2.34 0.06
N GLY A 71 -6.75 2.16 -0.78
CA GLY A 71 -6.60 2.21 -2.24
C GLY A 71 -6.02 3.54 -2.73
N LEU A 72 -6.56 4.66 -2.27
CA LEU A 72 -6.04 6.00 -2.56
C LEU A 72 -4.63 6.20 -2.03
N GLY A 73 -4.35 5.72 -0.82
CA GLY A 73 -3.02 5.75 -0.23
C GLY A 73 -2.00 4.99 -1.07
N VAL A 74 -2.34 3.79 -1.54
CA VAL A 74 -1.46 2.97 -2.40
C VAL A 74 -1.21 3.65 -3.74
N ALA A 75 -2.26 4.21 -4.35
CA ALA A 75 -2.14 4.96 -5.59
C ALA A 75 -1.20 6.15 -5.43
N ALA A 76 -1.42 7.00 -4.42
CA ALA A 76 -0.57 8.15 -4.13
C ALA A 76 0.89 7.75 -3.83
N TRP A 77 1.07 6.70 -3.03
CA TRP A 77 2.39 6.17 -2.68
C TRP A 77 3.18 5.79 -3.94
N ASN A 78 2.56 5.03 -4.85
CA ASN A 78 3.21 4.60 -6.08
C ASN A 78 3.40 5.78 -7.06
N ILE A 79 2.40 6.66 -7.23
CA ILE A 79 2.48 7.83 -8.13
C ILE A 79 3.64 8.74 -7.72
N SER A 80 3.84 8.96 -6.42
CA SER A 80 4.92 9.81 -5.90
C SER A 80 6.34 9.27 -6.15
N LEU A 81 6.50 8.08 -6.75
CA LEU A 81 7.80 7.57 -7.22
C LEU A 81 8.10 7.92 -8.67
N PHE A 82 7.12 8.46 -9.39
CA PHE A 82 7.25 8.86 -10.78
C PHE A 82 7.30 10.38 -10.92
N GLU A 83 7.96 10.85 -11.97
CA GLU A 83 8.10 12.26 -12.30
C GLU A 83 7.62 12.55 -13.73
N GLY A 84 7.47 13.84 -14.05
CA GLY A 84 7.17 14.32 -15.40
C GLY A 84 5.93 13.66 -16.03
N ALA A 85 6.07 13.29 -17.31
CA ALA A 85 4.99 12.70 -18.09
C ALA A 85 4.46 11.40 -17.47
N LYS A 86 5.33 10.58 -16.87
CA LYS A 86 4.91 9.29 -16.32
C LYS A 86 3.98 9.46 -15.12
N ARG A 87 4.25 10.45 -14.28
CA ARG A 87 3.35 10.82 -13.17
C ARG A 87 1.97 11.22 -13.67
N GLN A 88 1.91 12.03 -14.73
CA GLN A 88 0.64 12.48 -15.31
C GLN A 88 -0.15 11.31 -15.91
N GLU A 89 0.50 10.40 -16.61
CA GLU A 89 -0.13 9.16 -17.11
C GLU A 89 -0.76 8.35 -15.98
N MET A 90 -0.03 8.15 -14.87
CA MET A 90 -0.52 7.38 -13.74
C MET A 90 -1.70 8.06 -13.03
N LEU A 91 -1.69 9.39 -12.92
CA LEU A 91 -2.82 10.17 -12.38
C LEU A 91 -4.09 10.00 -13.22
N VAL A 92 -3.94 10.04 -14.55
CA VAL A 92 -5.05 9.80 -15.49
C VAL A 92 -5.57 8.37 -15.35
N GLU A 93 -4.69 7.39 -15.26
CA GLU A 93 -5.09 5.98 -15.14
C GLU A 93 -5.84 5.72 -13.83
N VAL A 94 -5.32 6.19 -12.70
CA VAL A 94 -6.00 6.08 -11.40
C VAL A 94 -7.35 6.77 -11.43
N SER A 95 -7.44 7.93 -12.08
CA SER A 95 -8.71 8.65 -12.21
C SER A 95 -9.76 7.84 -12.98
N LYS A 96 -9.33 7.16 -14.06
CA LYS A 96 -10.20 6.28 -14.86
C LYS A 96 -10.63 5.04 -14.07
N THR A 97 -9.68 4.33 -13.47
CA THR A 97 -9.96 3.06 -12.78
C THR A 97 -10.82 3.27 -11.54
N MET A 98 -10.58 4.33 -10.77
CA MET A 98 -11.28 4.52 -9.49
C MET A 98 -12.57 5.33 -9.61
N PHE A 99 -12.71 6.21 -10.61
CA PHE A 99 -13.82 7.19 -10.64
C PHE A 99 -14.67 7.16 -11.91
N SER A 100 -14.19 6.56 -12.99
CA SER A 100 -14.89 6.62 -14.29
C SER A 100 -15.83 5.45 -14.59
N GLU A 101 -16.06 4.50 -13.67
CA GLU A 101 -17.04 3.42 -13.87
C GLU A 101 -18.47 3.94 -14.13
N THR A 102 -18.77 5.18 -13.74
CA THR A 102 -20.08 5.84 -13.95
C THR A 102 -20.08 6.88 -15.07
N GLY A 103 -18.96 7.06 -15.80
CA GLY A 103 -18.81 8.11 -16.81
C GLY A 103 -18.79 9.54 -16.25
N GLN A 104 -18.78 9.70 -14.93
CA GLN A 104 -18.67 10.99 -14.26
C GLN A 104 -17.19 11.35 -14.01
N PRO A 105 -16.84 12.65 -14.03
CA PRO A 105 -15.52 13.10 -13.60
C PRO A 105 -15.30 12.76 -12.12
N ALA A 106 -14.04 12.53 -11.75
CA ALA A 106 -13.66 12.28 -10.37
C ALA A 106 -14.09 13.45 -9.46
N PRO A 107 -14.64 13.19 -8.26
CA PRO A 107 -14.93 14.24 -7.30
C PRO A 107 -13.67 15.05 -6.99
N SER A 108 -13.77 16.39 -7.03
CA SER A 108 -12.65 17.31 -6.80
C SER A 108 -11.97 17.08 -5.45
N ASP A 109 -12.75 16.76 -4.42
CA ASP A 109 -12.28 16.53 -3.06
C ASP A 109 -11.35 15.32 -2.98
N LEU A 110 -11.59 14.32 -3.84
CA LEU A 110 -10.84 13.09 -3.85
C LEU A 110 -9.51 13.24 -4.61
N LEU A 111 -9.51 14.03 -5.68
CA LEU A 111 -8.28 14.45 -6.36
C LEU A 111 -7.41 15.31 -5.44
N ALA A 112 -8.02 16.21 -4.66
CA ALA A 112 -7.31 17.00 -3.65
C ALA A 112 -6.67 16.12 -2.57
N LEU A 113 -7.39 15.10 -2.09
CA LEU A 113 -6.87 14.13 -1.12
C LEU A 113 -5.71 13.29 -1.71
N LEU A 114 -5.84 12.85 -2.95
CA LEU A 114 -4.77 12.12 -3.65
C LEU A 114 -3.49 12.95 -3.76
N ASP A 115 -3.62 14.21 -4.12
CA ASP A 115 -2.52 15.16 -4.24
C ASP A 115 -1.90 15.50 -2.86
N GLU A 116 -2.71 15.60 -1.82
CA GLU A 116 -2.23 15.71 -0.43
C GLU A 116 -1.40 14.48 0.00
N PHE A 117 -1.86 13.28 -0.35
CA PHE A 117 -1.13 12.04 -0.06
C PHE A 117 0.21 11.98 -0.78
N ILE A 118 0.25 12.38 -2.05
CA ILE A 118 1.50 12.42 -2.83
C ILE A 118 2.50 13.38 -2.15
N ARG A 119 2.09 14.62 -1.86
CA ARG A 119 2.94 15.59 -1.14
C ARG A 119 3.40 15.07 0.22
N ARG A 120 2.52 14.39 0.96
CA ARG A 120 2.87 13.82 2.26
C ARG A 120 3.94 12.73 2.14
N LYS A 121 3.83 11.86 1.14
CA LYS A 121 4.85 10.84 0.85
C LYS A 121 6.17 11.54 0.55
N GLU A 122 6.18 12.47 -0.39
CA GLU A 122 7.38 13.22 -0.79
C GLU A 122 8.04 13.95 0.40
N ARG A 123 7.25 14.45 1.35
CA ARG A 123 7.78 15.17 2.52
C ARG A 123 8.30 14.26 3.64
N LEU A 124 7.61 13.16 3.92
CA LEU A 124 7.85 12.37 5.14
C LEU A 124 8.44 10.99 4.89
N PHE A 125 8.35 10.50 3.66
CA PHE A 125 8.70 9.13 3.27
C PHE A 125 9.50 9.11 1.95
N ALA A 126 10.21 10.20 1.62
CA ALA A 126 10.97 10.35 0.38
C ALA A 126 11.98 9.22 0.13
N HIS A 127 12.59 8.72 1.20
CA HIS A 127 13.60 7.66 1.16
C HIS A 127 13.00 6.28 0.84
N ASP A 128 11.70 6.06 1.06
CA ASP A 128 11.07 4.77 0.79
C ASP A 128 10.66 4.69 -0.69
N ARG A 129 11.51 4.03 -1.47
CA ARG A 129 11.34 3.86 -2.92
C ARG A 129 10.56 2.61 -3.33
N ARG A 130 10.00 1.87 -2.35
CA ARG A 130 9.29 0.62 -2.61
C ARG A 130 7.96 0.87 -3.31
N LEU A 131 7.72 0.17 -4.41
CA LEU A 131 6.41 0.10 -5.05
C LEU A 131 5.53 -0.92 -4.32
N ILE A 132 4.31 -0.55 -3.98
CA ILE A 132 3.32 -1.48 -3.43
C ILE A 132 2.66 -2.21 -4.60
N LEU A 133 2.86 -3.52 -4.65
CA LEU A 133 2.37 -4.39 -5.72
C LEU A 133 0.97 -4.92 -5.42
N SER A 134 0.70 -5.20 -4.14
CA SER A 134 -0.59 -5.71 -3.70
C SER A 134 -0.78 -5.50 -2.21
N TYR A 135 -2.04 -5.48 -1.79
CA TYR A 135 -2.42 -5.44 -0.39
C TYR A 135 -3.65 -6.30 -0.15
N GLN A 136 -3.79 -6.76 1.10
CA GLN A 136 -4.96 -7.46 1.59
C GLN A 136 -5.33 -6.88 2.95
N LEU A 137 -6.60 -6.53 3.10
CA LEU A 137 -7.20 -6.13 4.37
C LEU A 137 -8.06 -7.28 4.90
N ASP A 138 -7.73 -7.78 6.08
CA ASP A 138 -8.54 -8.78 6.77
C ASP A 138 -9.10 -8.21 8.07
N VAL A 139 -10.31 -8.65 8.44
CA VAL A 139 -10.97 -8.26 9.69
C VAL A 139 -10.94 -9.45 10.63
N THR A 140 -10.24 -9.32 11.75
CA THR A 140 -10.19 -10.36 12.77
C THR A 140 -10.66 -9.80 14.10
N ARG A 141 -11.80 -10.27 14.64
CA ARG A 141 -12.33 -9.88 15.96
C ARG A 141 -12.26 -8.35 16.20
N ASP A 142 -12.84 -7.58 15.29
CA ASP A 142 -12.88 -6.10 15.29
C ASP A 142 -11.55 -5.36 15.10
N GLN A 143 -10.50 -6.06 14.65
CA GLN A 143 -9.23 -5.42 14.25
C GLN A 143 -8.97 -5.59 12.75
N TYR A 144 -8.59 -4.48 12.12
CA TYR A 144 -8.09 -4.46 10.75
C TYR A 144 -6.64 -4.95 10.71
N HIS A 145 -6.37 -5.91 9.84
CA HIS A 145 -5.02 -6.41 9.56
C HIS A 145 -4.65 -6.14 8.11
N LEU A 146 -3.67 -5.27 7.90
CA LEU A 146 -3.16 -4.92 6.58
C LEU A 146 -1.88 -5.69 6.26
N SER A 147 -1.95 -6.55 5.24
CA SER A 147 -0.79 -7.20 4.62
C SER A 147 -0.48 -6.54 3.29
N MET A 148 0.80 -6.32 2.99
CA MET A 148 1.23 -5.66 1.76
C MET A 148 2.46 -6.35 1.21
N ILE A 149 2.51 -6.46 -0.11
CA ILE A 149 3.67 -6.90 -0.88
C ILE A 149 4.20 -5.68 -1.61
N SER A 150 5.51 -5.48 -1.53
CA SER A 150 6.20 -4.41 -2.24
C SER A 150 7.42 -4.94 -2.97
N THR A 151 7.96 -4.13 -3.88
CA THR A 151 9.32 -4.35 -4.38
C THR A 151 10.33 -4.27 -3.23
N GLU A 152 11.53 -4.79 -3.47
CA GLU A 152 12.66 -4.50 -2.61
C GLU A 152 12.94 -2.99 -2.65
N GLY A 153 13.16 -2.41 -1.48
CA GLY A 153 13.60 -1.03 -1.39
C GLY A 153 15.11 -0.99 -1.43
N ASP A 154 15.68 0.00 -2.10
CA ASP A 154 17.05 0.45 -1.87
C ASP A 154 17.12 0.98 -0.43
N GLU A 155 17.33 0.08 0.52
CA GLU A 155 18.12 0.46 1.68
C GLU A 155 19.56 0.37 1.19
N THR A 156 20.15 1.52 0.86
CA THR A 156 21.60 1.65 0.96
C THR A 156 21.97 1.10 2.32
N GLN A 157 22.57 -0.10 2.32
CA GLN A 157 23.34 -0.59 3.44
C GLN A 157 24.40 0.48 3.67
N ASP A 158 24.20 1.30 4.70
CA ASP A 158 25.25 2.17 5.19
C ASP A 158 26.37 1.22 5.70
N PRO A 159 27.59 1.31 5.16
CA PRO A 159 28.69 0.38 5.47
C PRO A 159 29.16 0.44 6.93
#